data_AF-A0AAE2C4M1-F1
#
_entry.id   AF-A0AAE2C4M1-F1
#
_cell.length_a   1.000
_cell.length_b   1.000
_cell.length_c   1.000
_cell.angle_alpha   90.00
_cell.angle_beta   90.00
_cell.angle_gamma   90.00
#
_symmetry.space_group_name_H-M   'P 1'
#
loop_
_entity.id
_entity.type
_entity.pdbx_description
1 polymer ?
#
loop_
_entity_poly.entity_id
_entity_poly.type
_entity_poly.pdbx_seq_one_letter_code
_entity_poly.pdbx_strand_id
1 'polypeptide(L)' 'SFPDVSPVAIDLAEKMLAFDPAKRITVEEALNHPFLSSLHEINEEPTCPSPFVFDFEQSSLSEEDIKELIWRESLNFNPE' A
#
# COMPACT_ATOMS: atom_id res chain seq x y z
N SER A 1 29.95 4.40 0.17
CA SER A 1 29.26 5.05 -0.97
C SER A 1 28.91 3.98 -1.98
N PHE A 2 27.86 4.19 -2.77
CA PHE A 2 27.46 3.30 -3.85
C PHE A 2 27.82 3.98 -5.18
N PRO A 3 29.09 3.88 -5.65
CA PRO A 3 29.56 4.66 -6.79
C PRO A 3 28.88 4.29 -8.12
N ASP A 4 28.39 3.05 -8.22
CA ASP A 4 27.78 2.52 -9.44
C ASP A 4 26.27 2.73 -9.50
N VAL A 5 25.68 3.37 -8.49
CA VAL A 5 24.23 3.59 -8.40
C VAL A 5 23.92 5.03 -8.81
N SER A 6 22.83 5.18 -9.57
CA SER A 6 22.33 6.49 -9.99
C SER A 6 22.12 7.42 -8.78
N PRO A 7 22.65 8.66 -8.79
CA PRO A 7 22.48 9.60 -7.68
C PRO A 7 21.01 9.85 -7.32
N VAL A 8 20.12 9.90 -8.32
CA VAL A 8 18.67 10.09 -8.09
C VAL A 8 17.99 8.85 -7.49
N ALA A 9 18.56 7.65 -7.67
CA ALA A 9 18.09 6.44 -7.01
C ALA A 9 18.50 6.44 -5.53
N ILE A 10 19.73 6.88 -5.25
CA ILE A 10 20.22 7.04 -3.87
C ILE A 10 19.38 8.09 -3.13
N ASP A 11 19.11 9.24 -3.75
CA ASP A 11 18.29 10.31 -3.16
C ASP A 11 16.89 9.82 -2.78
N LEU A 12 16.23 9.04 -3.66
CA LEU A 12 14.93 8.44 -3.32
C LEU A 12 15.04 7.48 -2.13
N ALA A 13 16.05 6.61 -2.13
CA ALA A 13 16.25 5.64 -1.05
C ALA A 13 16.53 6.32 0.30
N GLU A 14 17.32 7.40 0.32
CA GLU A 14 17.58 8.18 1.53
C GLU A 14 16.30 8.82 2.09
N LYS A 15 15.42 9.32 1.22
CA LYS A 15 14.11 9.87 1.60
C LYS A 15 13.12 8.82 2.12
N MET A 16 13.23 7.57 1.66
CA MET A 16 12.42 6.44 2.15
C MET A 16 12.93 5.87 3.47
N LEU A 17 14.25 5.82 3.65
CA LEU A 17 14.91 5.21 4.81
C LEU A 17 15.14 6.21 5.96
N ALA A 18 14.17 7.09 6.18
CA ALA A 18 14.14 7.98 7.34
C ALA A 18 13.80 7.20 8.63
N PHE A 19 14.55 7.47 9.70
CA PHE A 19 14.31 6.89 11.02
C PHE A 19 12.97 7.36 11.61
N ASP A 20 12.70 8.66 11.51
CA ASP A 20 11.43 9.25 11.92
C ASP A 20 10.37 8.96 10.83
N PRO A 21 9.30 8.21 11.13
CA PRO A 21 8.27 7.90 10.14
C PRO A 21 7.61 9.15 9.56
N ALA A 22 7.49 10.23 10.34
CA ALA A 22 6.90 11.48 9.88
C ALA A 22 7.80 12.25 8.90
N LYS A 23 9.08 11.86 8.78
CA LYS A 23 10.03 12.43 7.80
C LYS A 23 10.22 11.56 6.57
N ARG A 24 9.61 10.37 6.55
CA ARG A 24 9.63 9.51 5.37
C ARG A 24 8.81 10.18 4.28
N ILE A 25 9.35 10.20 3.07
CA ILE A 25 8.62 10.64 1.87
C ILE A 25 7.29 9.90 1.73
N THR A 26 6.23 10.59 1.32
CA THR A 26 4.95 9.93 1.07
C THR A 26 4.99 9.12 -0.22
N VAL A 27 4.00 8.26 -0.44
CA VAL A 27 3.89 7.49 -1.70
C VAL A 27 3.70 8.43 -2.88
N GLU A 28 2.87 9.47 -2.73
CA GLU A 28 2.59 10.46 -3.76
C GLU A 28 3.85 11.27 -4.12
N GLU A 29 4.62 11.69 -3.12
CA GLU A 29 5.88 12.39 -3.34
C GLU A 29 6.94 11.47 -4.00
N ALA A 30 6.96 10.18 -3.65
CA ALA A 30 7.86 9.20 -4.24
C ALA A 30 7.51 8.91 -5.71
N LEU A 31 6.23 8.79 -6.06
CA LEU A 31 5.76 8.63 -7.45
C LEU A 31 6.14 9.83 -8.32
N ASN A 32 6.08 11.05 -7.75
CA ASN A 32 6.54 12.28 -8.39
C ASN A 32 8.08 12.46 -8.43
N HIS A 33 8.85 11.52 -7.89
CA HIS A 33 10.30 11.64 -7.80
C HIS A 33 10.98 11.52 -9.17
N PRO A 34 12.07 12.27 -9.47
CA PRO A 34 12.78 12.18 -10.75
C PRO A 34 13.21 10.76 -11.15
N PHE A 35 13.47 9.90 -10.17
CA PHE A 35 13.82 8.51 -10.40
C PHE A 35 12.72 7.71 -11.11
N LEU A 36 11.44 8.02 -10.86
CA LEU A 36 10.28 7.34 -11.46
C LEU A 36 9.66 8.11 -12.62
N SER A 37 10.23 9.26 -13.01
CA SER A 37 9.66 10.17 -14.01
C SER A 37 9.39 9.55 -15.39
N SER A 38 10.12 8.50 -15.77
CA SER A 38 9.89 7.78 -17.03
C SER A 38 8.73 6.79 -16.97
N LEU A 39 8.18 6.51 -15.79
CA LEU A 39 7.13 5.52 -15.54
C LEU A 39 5.87 6.15 -14.92
N HIS A 40 5.99 7.31 -14.29
CA HIS A 40 4.91 7.92 -13.53
C HIS A 40 3.77 8.38 -14.45
N GLU A 41 2.57 7.81 -14.24
CA GLU A 41 1.36 8.10 -15.01
C GLU A 41 0.14 8.22 -14.08
N ILE A 42 -0.26 9.45 -13.76
CA ILE A 42 -1.30 9.73 -12.74
C ILE A 42 -2.65 9.05 -13.02
N ASN A 43 -3.01 8.83 -14.29
CA ASN A 43 -4.27 8.18 -14.66
C ASN A 43 -4.23 6.66 -14.46
N GLU A 44 -3.03 6.07 -14.39
CA GLU A 44 -2.80 4.64 -14.13
C GLU A 44 -2.51 4.35 -12.64
N GLU A 45 -2.52 5.38 -11.80
CA GLU A 45 -2.23 5.30 -10.36
C GLU A 45 -3.45 5.73 -9.50
N PRO A 46 -4.60 5.01 -9.59
CA PRO A 46 -5.81 5.39 -8.88
C PRO A 46 -5.70 5.14 -7.36
N THR A 47 -6.42 5.96 -6.59
CA THR A 47 -6.64 5.71 -5.16
C THR A 47 -7.93 4.93 -4.93
N CYS A 48 -8.01 4.18 -3.82
CA CYS A 48 -9.24 3.51 -3.43
C CYS A 48 -10.24 4.56 -2.92
N PRO A 49 -11.46 4.66 -3.50
CA PRO A 49 -12.42 5.70 -3.14
C PRO A 49 -13.01 5.52 -1.74
N SER A 50 -12.97 4.31 -1.19
CA SER A 50 -13.44 4.00 0.16
C SER A 50 -12.35 3.31 0.97
N PRO A 51 -12.15 3.68 2.24
CA PRO A 51 -11.24 2.94 3.12
C PRO A 51 -11.78 1.53 3.35
N PHE A 52 -10.87 0.57 3.49
CA PHE A 52 -11.22 -0.77 3.96
C PHE A 52 -11.56 -0.73 5.45
N VAL A 53 -12.60 -1.45 5.87
CA VAL A 53 -13.09 -1.47 7.25
C VAL A 53 -12.53 -2.70 7.97
N PHE A 54 -11.85 -2.47 9.10
CA PHE A 54 -11.21 -3.51 9.93
C PHE A 54 -12.06 -3.85 11.18
N ASP A 55 -13.38 -4.00 11.02
CA ASP A 55 -14.31 -4.31 12.12
C ASP A 55 -14.09 -5.70 12.75
N PHE A 56 -13.58 -6.64 11.97
CA PHE A 56 -13.17 -7.96 12.46
C PHE A 56 -12.04 -7.91 13.49
N GLU A 57 -11.15 -6.91 13.47
CA GLU A 57 -10.04 -6.80 14.45
C GLU A 57 -10.52 -6.37 15.83
N GLN A 58 -11.64 -5.66 15.90
CA GLN A 58 -12.25 -5.21 17.15
C GLN A 58 -13.21 -6.27 17.74
N SER A 59 -13.53 -7.30 16.96
CA SER A 59 -14.47 -8.35 17.32
C SER A 59 -13.74 -9.55 17.90
N SER A 60 -14.18 -10.05 19.06
CA SER A 60 -13.73 -11.36 19.57
C SER A 60 -14.43 -12.47 18.79
N LEU A 61 -13.91 -12.81 17.62
CA LEU A 61 -14.45 -13.85 16.75
C LEU A 61 -13.96 -15.23 17.19
N SER A 62 -14.87 -16.19 17.28
CA SER A 62 -14.54 -17.62 17.41
C SER A 62 -14.11 -18.22 16.06
N GLU A 63 -13.58 -19.44 16.08
CA GLU A 63 -13.26 -20.17 14.85
C GLU A 63 -14.51 -20.38 13.99
N GLU A 64 -15.64 -20.70 14.62
CA GLU A 64 -16.93 -20.85 13.97
C GLU A 64 -17.42 -19.55 13.32
N ASP A 65 -17.25 -18.40 13.97
CA ASP A 65 -17.61 -17.10 13.39
C ASP A 65 -16.77 -16.80 12.14
N ILE A 66 -15.46 -17.08 12.19
CA ILE A 66 -14.56 -16.88 11.04
C ILE A 66 -14.96 -17.81 9.88
N LYS A 67 -15.26 -19.07 10.15
CA LYS A 67 -15.74 -20.03 9.14
C LYS A 67 -17.01 -19.53 8.46
N GLU A 68 -17.95 -19.01 9.24
CA GLU A 68 -19.20 -18.45 8.72
C GLU A 68 -18.96 -17.20 7.87
N LEU A 69 -18.08 -16.28 8.29
CA LEU A 69 -17.73 -15.09 7.48
C LEU A 69 -17.11 -15.48 6.14
N ILE A 70 -16.17 -16.42 6.13
CA ILE A 70 -15.54 -16.93 4.90
C ILE A 70 -16.57 -17.62 4.00
N TRP A 71 -17.47 -18.43 4.58
CA TRP A 71 -18.53 -19.09 3.84
C TRP A 71 -19.48 -18.08 3.18
N ARG A 72 -19.89 -17.04 3.91
CA ARG A 72 -20.74 -15.97 3.38
C ARG A 72 -20.07 -15.21 2.24
N GLU A 73 -18.79 -14.88 2.38
CA GLU A 73 -18.05 -14.22 1.31
C GLU A 73 -17.95 -15.12 0.07
N SER A 74 -17.75 -16.43 0.27
CA SER A 74 -17.75 -17.41 -0.82
C SER A 74 -19.09 -17.46 -1.56
N LEU A 75 -20.21 -17.44 -0.85
CA LEU A 75 -21.56 -17.37 -1.46
C LEU A 75 -21.81 -16.05 -2.19
N ASN A 76 -21.32 -14.92 -1.65
CA ASN A 76 -21.44 -13.61 -2.29
C ASN A 76 -20.72 -13.57 -3.65
N PHE A 77 -19.56 -14.20 -3.76
CA PHE A 77 -18.81 -14.31 -5.02
C PHE A 77 -19.30 -15.43 -5.96
N ASN A 78 -20.00 -16.44 -5.45
CA ASN A 78 -20.47 -17.60 -6.21
C ASN A 78 -21.98 -17.85 -5.96
N PRO A 79 -22.87 -16.99 -6.48
CA PRO A 79 -24.30 -16.97 -6.13
C PRO A 79 -25.17 -18.04 -6.84
N GLU A 80 -24.63 -19.22 -7.15
CA GLU A 80 -25.42 -20.33 -7.72
C GLU A 80 -26.41 -20.93 -6.70
#